data_AF-A0A849EP52-F1
#
_entry.id   AF-A0A849EP52-F1
#
_cell.length_a   1.000
_cell.length_b   1.000
_cell.length_c   1.000
_cell.angle_alpha   90.00
_cell.angle_beta   90.00
_cell.angle_gamma   90.00
#
_symmetry.space_group_name_H-M   'P 1'
#
loop_
_entity.id
_entity.type
_entity.pdbx_description
1 polymer ?
#
loop_
_entity_poly.entity_id
_entity_poly.type
_entity_poly.pdbx_seq_one_letter_code
_entity_poly.pdbx_strand_id
1 'polypeptide(L)'
;MLQPTDLQANGTSNFRYRIQVPASGARRLKAALAWSSKIKYTTDASLTPPVKVTESKLTVDLDLYVYLAGSLVAHSSTFDNSFEIVEFDAQPASVYDIRIKRFSGTDWVWIGLAWTVV
;
A
#
# COMPACT_ATOMS: atom_id res chain seq x y z
N MET A 1 11.04 -1.02 6.98
CA MET A 1 10.11 -0.30 7.86
C MET A 1 9.84 1.06 7.25
N LEU A 2 8.58 1.52 7.23
CA LEU A 2 8.19 2.84 6.73
C LEU A 2 8.00 3.80 7.92
N GLN A 3 8.84 4.84 7.99
CA GLN A 3 8.81 5.88 9.02
C GLN A 3 8.06 7.12 8.53
N PRO A 4 7.54 7.98 9.43
CA PRO A 4 6.96 9.27 9.04
C PRO A 4 7.94 10.18 8.29
N THR A 5 9.23 10.11 8.61
CA THR A 5 10.32 10.83 7.93
C THR A 5 10.59 10.35 6.50
N ASP A 6 10.08 9.17 6.13
CA ASP A 6 10.17 8.65 4.77
C ASP A 6 9.07 9.21 3.87
N LEU A 7 8.21 10.09 4.39
CA LEU A 7 7.08 10.66 3.67
C LEU A 7 7.29 12.13 3.39
N GLN A 8 6.86 12.54 2.21
CA GLN A 8 6.71 13.94 1.84
C GLN A 8 5.53 14.56 2.62
N ALA A 9 5.40 15.88 2.59
CA ALA A 9 4.30 16.59 3.25
C ALA A 9 2.91 16.13 2.78
N ASN A 10 2.79 15.62 1.55
CA ASN A 10 1.55 15.07 1.04
C ASN A 10 1.30 13.61 1.48
N GLY A 11 2.19 12.96 2.23
CA GLY A 11 2.08 11.56 2.64
C GLY A 11 2.60 10.54 1.62
N THR A 12 3.12 10.95 0.46
CA THR A 12 3.76 10.03 -0.49
C THR A 12 5.20 9.73 -0.06
N SER A 13 5.65 8.50 -0.25
CA SER A 13 7.04 8.11 0.00
C SER A 13 8.04 9.02 -0.72
N ASN A 14 9.11 9.41 -0.02
CA ASN A 14 10.24 10.15 -0.59
C ASN A 14 11.17 9.24 -1.41
N PHE A 15 10.98 7.92 -1.31
CA PHE A 15 11.59 6.89 -2.14
C PHE A 15 10.59 6.29 -3.14
N ARG A 16 11.10 5.50 -4.08
CA ARG A 16 10.34 4.77 -5.11
C ARG A 16 11.02 3.46 -5.46
N TYR A 17 10.25 2.46 -5.85
CA TYR A 17 10.76 1.22 -6.46
C TYR A 17 10.54 1.28 -7.97
N ARG A 18 11.55 0.88 -8.74
CA ARG A 18 11.49 0.92 -10.20
C ARG A 18 11.34 -0.48 -10.78
N ILE A 19 10.36 -0.63 -11.68
CA ILE A 19 10.12 -1.85 -12.43
C ILE A 19 10.41 -1.58 -13.89
N GLN A 20 11.41 -2.28 -14.43
CA GLN A 20 11.65 -2.32 -15.87
C GLN A 20 10.80 -3.42 -16.50
N VAL A 21 9.96 -3.04 -17.47
CA VAL A 21 9.20 -3.99 -18.28
C VAL A 21 10.06 -4.43 -19.47
N PRO A 22 10.14 -5.73 -19.78
CA PRO A 22 10.84 -6.22 -20.97
C PRO A 22 10.30 -5.60 -22.27
N ALA A 23 11.13 -5.54 -23.31
CA ALA A 23 10.70 -5.06 -24.63
C ALA A 23 9.77 -6.05 -25.35
N SER A 24 9.85 -7.33 -25.00
CA SER A 24 9.09 -8.42 -25.62
C SER A 24 8.65 -9.45 -24.57
N GLY A 25 7.54 -10.13 -24.84
CA GLY A 25 7.00 -11.20 -23.99
C GLY A 25 6.01 -10.68 -22.95
N ALA A 26 6.03 -11.33 -21.78
CA ALA A 26 5.32 -10.99 -20.56
C ALA A 26 5.21 -9.47 -20.31
N ARG A 27 4.00 -9.00 -20.01
CA ARG A 27 3.71 -7.56 -19.77
C ARG A 27 2.63 -7.32 -18.73
N ARG A 28 2.13 -8.36 -18.08
CA ARG A 28 1.18 -8.24 -16.97
C ARG A 28 1.98 -7.87 -15.73
N LEU A 29 1.88 -6.61 -15.33
CA LEU A 29 2.50 -6.12 -14.11
C LEU A 29 1.52 -6.33 -12.96
N LYS A 30 1.97 -7.06 -11.94
CA LYS A 30 1.28 -7.17 -10.65
C LYS A 30 2.19 -6.67 -9.55
N ALA A 31 1.69 -5.80 -8.68
CA ALA A 31 2.41 -5.37 -7.49
C ALA A 31 1.49 -5.47 -6.27
N ALA A 32 2.08 -5.89 -5.15
CA ALA A 32 1.38 -6.05 -3.88
C ALA A 32 2.19 -5.38 -2.76
N LEU A 33 1.51 -4.51 -2.02
CA LEU A 33 1.98 -3.92 -0.77
C LEU A 33 1.24 -4.60 0.37
N ALA A 34 1.93 -4.95 1.44
CA ALA A 34 1.32 -5.38 2.69
C ALA A 34 2.04 -4.73 3.87
N TRP A 35 1.34 -4.50 4.97
CA TRP A 35 1.94 -3.95 6.19
C TRP A 35 1.39 -4.61 7.45
N SER A 36 2.19 -4.56 8.51
CA SER A 36 1.74 -4.96 9.84
C SER A 36 0.82 -3.88 10.41
N SER A 37 -0.46 -4.20 10.56
CA SER A 37 -1.44 -3.32 11.20
C SER A 37 -1.58 -3.64 12.69
N LYS A 38 -1.73 -2.61 13.52
CA LYS A 38 -2.10 -2.78 14.93
C LYS A 38 -3.61 -3.04 15.03
N ILE A 39 -3.98 -4.02 15.83
CA ILE A 39 -5.39 -4.32 16.12
C ILE A 39 -5.96 -3.27 17.07
N LYS A 40 -7.12 -2.71 16.73
CA LYS A 40 -7.91 -1.88 17.63
C LYS A 40 -9.00 -2.69 18.30
N TYR A 41 -9.34 -2.28 19.51
CA TYR A 41 -10.40 -2.89 20.28
C TYR A 41 -11.29 -1.82 20.90
N THR A 42 -12.57 -2.13 21.00
CA THR A 42 -13.54 -1.42 21.83
C THR A 42 -14.06 -2.34 22.93
N THR A 43 -14.76 -1.73 23.88
CA THR A 43 -15.48 -2.48 24.91
C THR A 43 -16.97 -2.26 24.70
N ASP A 44 -17.72 -3.33 24.51
CA ASP A 44 -19.17 -3.30 24.58
C ASP A 44 -19.59 -3.39 26.05
N ALA A 45 -19.87 -2.22 26.63
CA ALA A 45 -20.29 -2.09 28.02
C ALA A 45 -21.76 -2.48 28.25
N SER A 46 -22.53 -2.79 27.20
CA SER A 46 -23.93 -3.20 27.32
C SER A 46 -24.11 -4.67 27.73
N LEU A 47 -23.05 -5.48 27.64
CA LEU A 47 -23.04 -6.89 28.02
C LEU A 47 -22.50 -7.11 29.45
N THR A 48 -22.92 -8.19 30.12
CA THR A 48 -22.45 -8.57 31.46
C THR A 48 -21.88 -10.01 31.46
N PRO A 49 -20.55 -10.20 31.60
CA PRO A 49 -19.53 -9.15 31.74
C PRO A 49 -19.31 -8.38 30.42
N PRO A 50 -18.76 -7.15 30.48
CA PRO A 50 -18.39 -6.39 29.28
C PRO A 50 -17.45 -7.18 28.38
N VAL A 51 -17.67 -7.12 27.06
CA VAL A 51 -16.90 -7.89 26.08
C VAL A 51 -15.99 -6.97 25.28
N LYS A 52 -14.75 -7.41 25.06
CA LYS A 52 -13.79 -6.73 24.19
C LYS A 52 -14.09 -7.10 22.74
N VAL A 53 -14.41 -6.12 21.90
CA VAL A 53 -14.74 -6.31 20.49
C VAL A 53 -13.55 -5.84 19.65
N THR A 54 -13.13 -6.64 18.68
CA THR A 54 -12.10 -6.26 17.72
C THR A 54 -12.69 -5.30 16.69
N GLU A 55 -12.04 -4.16 16.46
CA GLU A 55 -12.46 -3.22 15.42
C GLU A 55 -11.81 -3.58 14.08
N SER A 56 -12.61 -3.54 13.00
CA SER A 56 -12.10 -3.56 11.62
C SER A 56 -11.63 -2.17 11.20
N LYS A 57 -10.64 -1.61 11.92
CA LYS A 57 -10.14 -0.25 11.71
C LYS A 57 -8.62 -0.19 11.72
N LEU A 58 -8.05 0.32 10.64
CA LEU A 58 -6.62 0.53 10.52
C LEU A 58 -6.12 1.66 11.45
N THR A 59 -4.90 1.48 11.96
CA THR A 59 -4.16 2.54 12.68
C THR A 59 -3.33 3.41 11.73
N VAL A 60 -2.82 2.78 10.66
CA VAL A 60 -2.14 3.42 9.54
C VAL A 60 -2.75 2.85 8.27
N ASP A 61 -3.10 3.75 7.37
CA ASP A 61 -3.75 3.46 6.10
C ASP A 61 -2.79 3.80 4.97
N LEU A 62 -2.42 2.79 4.18
CA LEU A 62 -1.44 2.90 3.11
C LEU A 62 -2.06 2.51 1.78
N ASP A 63 -1.82 3.32 0.76
CA ASP A 63 -2.20 3.02 -0.61
C ASP A 63 -0.97 2.66 -1.46
N LEU A 64 -1.21 1.88 -2.51
CA LEU A 64 -0.21 1.50 -3.52
C LEU A 64 -0.45 2.29 -4.81
N TYR A 65 0.53 3.10 -5.23
CA TYR A 65 0.43 3.94 -6.43
C TYR A 65 1.53 3.59 -7.42
N VAL A 66 1.19 3.47 -8.70
CA VAL A 66 2.12 3.16 -9.79
C VAL A 66 2.11 4.27 -10.83
N TYR A 67 3.29 4.76 -11.18
CA TYR A 67 3.47 5.86 -12.11
C TYR A 67 4.27 5.44 -13.34
N LEU A 68 3.94 6.03 -14.48
CA LEU A 68 4.75 5.99 -15.70
C LEU A 68 5.09 7.42 -16.10
N ALA A 69 6.39 7.72 -16.24
CA ALA A 69 6.87 9.06 -16.60
C ALA A 69 6.26 10.19 -15.73
N GLY A 70 5.99 9.92 -14.45
CA GLY A 70 5.38 10.87 -13.51
C GLY A 70 3.85 10.90 -13.47
N SER A 71 3.17 10.24 -14.41
CA SER A 71 1.70 10.13 -14.44
C SER A 71 1.23 8.90 -13.67
N LEU A 72 0.22 9.05 -12.81
CA LEU A 72 -0.42 7.92 -12.11
C LEU A 72 -1.17 7.06 -13.14
N VAL A 73 -0.83 5.77 -13.21
CA VAL A 73 -1.39 4.83 -14.21
C VAL A 73 -2.17 3.68 -13.58
N ALA A 74 -1.88 3.37 -12.31
CA ALA A 74 -2.63 2.40 -11.53
C ALA A 74 -2.50 2.73 -10.04
N HIS A 75 -3.52 2.42 -9.26
CA HIS A 75 -3.46 2.48 -7.80
C HIS A 75 -4.44 1.51 -7.16
N SER A 76 -4.22 1.21 -5.90
CA SER A 76 -5.16 0.52 -5.01
C SER A 76 -5.12 1.25 -3.68
N SER A 77 -6.31 1.57 -3.14
CA SER A 77 -6.52 2.46 -1.98
C SER A 77 -7.76 1.99 -1.20
N THR A 78 -7.76 0.73 -0.81
CA THR A 78 -8.76 0.18 0.12
C THR A 78 -8.52 0.75 1.52
N PHE A 79 -9.51 0.68 2.40
CA PHE A 79 -9.46 1.37 3.70
C PHE A 79 -9.56 0.41 4.90
N ASP A 80 -9.86 -0.86 4.66
CA ASP A 80 -10.20 -1.86 5.66
C ASP A 80 -9.18 -3.01 5.74
N ASN A 81 -8.26 -3.10 4.78
CA ASN A 81 -7.27 -4.16 4.68
C ASN A 81 -5.84 -3.63 4.82
N SER A 82 -4.94 -4.41 5.41
CA SER A 82 -3.53 -4.04 5.53
C SER A 82 -2.68 -4.53 4.36
N PHE A 83 -3.27 -4.53 3.16
CA PHE A 83 -2.62 -4.85 1.90
C PHE A 83 -3.30 -4.12 0.73
N GLU A 84 -2.53 -3.87 -0.31
CA GLU A 84 -2.99 -3.24 -1.55
C GLU A 84 -2.40 -3.98 -2.74
N ILE A 85 -3.19 -4.18 -3.80
CA ILE A 85 -2.76 -4.92 -4.99
C ILE A 85 -3.19 -4.16 -6.24
N VAL A 86 -2.25 -3.96 -7.16
CA VAL A 86 -2.53 -3.47 -8.51
C VAL A 86 -2.13 -4.52 -9.53
N GLU A 87 -2.93 -4.62 -10.59
CA GLU A 87 -2.66 -5.55 -11.68
C GLU A 87 -3.12 -4.95 -13.02
N PHE A 88 -2.19 -4.73 -13.94
CA PHE A 88 -2.49 -4.09 -15.22
C PHE A 88 -1.53 -4.55 -16.33
N ASP A 89 -1.91 -4.29 -17.59
CA ASP A 89 -1.04 -4.56 -18.74
C ASP A 89 -0.12 -3.36 -18.95
N ALA A 90 1.19 -3.60 -18.80
CA ALA A 90 2.20 -2.57 -18.87
C ALA A 90 2.70 -2.35 -20.32
N GLN A 91 3.21 -1.14 -20.56
CA GLN A 91 3.84 -0.79 -21.82
C GLN A 91 5.21 -1.48 -21.93
N PRO A 92 5.54 -2.10 -23.07
CA PRO A 92 6.84 -2.73 -23.27
C PRO A 92 7.97 -1.70 -23.17
N ALA A 93 9.16 -2.16 -22.78
CA ALA A 93 10.36 -1.33 -22.63
C ALA A 93 10.21 -0.09 -21.72
N SER A 94 9.17 -0.05 -20.89
CA SER A 94 8.87 1.10 -20.02
C SER A 94 9.36 0.88 -18.59
N VAL A 95 9.60 1.99 -17.88
CA VAL A 95 9.97 1.99 -16.46
C VAL A 95 8.83 2.57 -15.64
N TYR A 96 8.31 1.77 -14.72
CA TYR A 96 7.27 2.19 -13.78
C TYR A 96 7.86 2.47 -12.40
N ASP A 97 7.37 3.51 -11.74
CA ASP A 97 7.69 3.84 -10.36
C ASP A 97 6.54 3.37 -9.45
N ILE A 98 6.80 2.45 -8.53
CA ILE A 98 5.92 2.18 -7.39
C ILE A 98 6.24 3.19 -6.28
N ARG A 99 5.19 3.81 -5.74
CA ARG A 99 5.23 4.63 -4.54
C ARG A 99 4.15 4.20 -3.55
N ILE A 100 4.45 4.43 -2.28
CA ILE A 100 3.52 4.19 -1.19
C ILE A 100 2.94 5.54 -0.80
N LYS A 101 1.62 5.61 -0.63
CA LYS A 101 0.92 6.80 -0.12
C LYS A 101 0.40 6.47 1.26
N ARG A 102 0.63 7.33 2.25
CA ARG A 102 -0.07 7.25 3.53
C ARG A 102 -1.32 8.11 3.43
N PHE A 103 -2.48 7.48 3.44
CA PHE A 103 -3.77 8.16 3.46
C PHE A 103 -4.06 8.69 4.87
N SER A 104 -3.82 7.88 5.90
CA SER A 104 -4.02 8.27 7.29
C SER A 104 -3.08 7.57 8.27
N GLY A 105 -3.07 8.06 9.52
CA GLY A 105 -2.19 7.58 10.59
C GLY A 105 -0.81 8.23 10.59
N THR A 106 -0.11 8.14 11.72
CA THR A 106 1.20 8.78 11.92
C THR A 106 2.28 7.84 12.42
N ASP A 107 1.92 6.61 12.77
CA ASP A 107 2.88 5.62 13.28
C ASP A 107 3.82 5.14 12.18
N TRP A 108 4.96 4.57 12.59
CA TRP A 108 5.77 3.74 11.72
C TRP A 108 5.15 2.34 11.59
N VAL A 109 5.38 1.68 10.45
CA VAL A 109 4.90 0.30 10.21
C VAL A 109 5.93 -0.54 9.46
N TRP A 110 5.93 -1.85 9.69
CA TRP A 110 6.64 -2.79 8.82
C TRP A 110 5.87 -2.95 7.51
N ILE A 111 6.59 -2.89 6.40
CA ILE A 111 6.03 -3.06 5.05
C ILE A 111 6.73 -4.21 4.34
N GLY A 112 5.99 -4.92 3.50
CA GLY A 112 6.48 -5.83 2.47
C GLY A 112 5.96 -5.36 1.11
N LEU A 113 6.83 -5.36 0.10
CA LEU A 113 6.48 -5.03 -1.28
C LEU A 113 7.03 -6.12 -2.19
N ALA A 114 6.18 -6.64 -3.07
CA ALA A 114 6.56 -7.61 -4.09
C ALA A 114 5.90 -7.26 -5.42
N TRP A 115 6.55 -7.65 -6.51
CA TRP A 115 6.01 -7.45 -7.85
C TRP A 115 6.45 -8.56 -8.81
N THR A 116 5.71 -8.68 -9.90
CA THR A 116 6.05 -9.56 -11.02
C THR A 116 5.67 -8.89 -12.34
N VAL A 117 6.37 -9.31 -13.40
CA VAL A 117 6.06 -8.97 -14.81
C VAL A 117 6.01 -10.30 -15.56
N VAL A 118 4.80 -10.79 -15.84
CA VAL A 118 4.53 -12.10 -16.47
C VAL A 118 3.59 -12.01 -17.66
#